data_AF-A0A4X1UJU0-F1
#
_entry.id   AF-A0A4X1UJU0-F1
#
_cell.length_a   1.000
_cell.length_b   1.000
_cell.length_c   1.000
_cell.angle_alpha   90.00
_cell.angle_beta   90.00
_cell.angle_gamma   90.00
#
_symmetry.space_group_name_H-M   'P 1'
#
loop_
_entity.id
_entity.type
_entity.pdbx_description
1 polymer ?
#
loop_
_entity_poly.entity_id
_entity_poly.type
_entity_poly.pdbx_seq_one_letter_code
_entity_poly.pdbx_strand_id
1 'polypeptide(L)'
;MASRVNSSFTLIPNQKYRRSNRRSSYFSNNLASDSQPLSTLGNFKALPLEIFQIILRYLSVKDISMLSMVSKTISQHIINYISTSSGSKRLLLPDFHNLELPDRKQESAILEYYRSLGLLFKRCTLLLPTKERLKYIHKILAEVSCFKFSGCAAPLQCLGLPCYGMFLQTLTAGWDELECHRVFNFLCELTNLPRKMQTVVCSKPGSARKLELRIRLFCRRVLLDHWTHRSDSAFWLTRILKPWPMVNQARLLYIIFGPVSPQDGQVVWQRMIEGPTDEPSLKGLADAIKLLYDTGTKEWTADDIISLVDELSVVPREWLLENNARLLILSGNNICFTFMASKAVNGRAIELARLIVFLALVCEKELYCMDWAVKMMQKVCKVFSTPVERNNFLQSVANAFACVTMEMLQSVMSGDRDEDDRSFLNLYHLVQAQANFHKEVLSLTVNTLST
;
A
#
# COMPACT_ATOMS: atom_id res chain seq x y z
N MET A 1 5.07 -40.80 27.42
CA MET A 1 6.35 -40.77 26.68
C MET A 1 6.54 -39.37 26.13
N ALA A 2 7.43 -38.60 26.75
CA ALA A 2 7.67 -37.20 26.44
C ALA A 2 8.86 -37.07 25.50
N SER A 3 8.68 -36.49 24.32
CA SER A 3 9.75 -36.18 23.37
C SER A 3 10.18 -34.73 23.49
N ARG A 4 11.47 -34.57 23.78
CA ARG A 4 12.22 -33.37 24.15
C ARG A 4 12.29 -32.34 23.02
N VAL A 5 12.05 -31.08 23.39
CA VAL A 5 12.38 -29.88 22.59
C VAL A 5 13.80 -29.47 22.93
N ASN A 6 14.71 -29.49 21.94
CA ASN A 6 16.07 -28.98 22.07
C ASN A 6 16.05 -27.45 21.89
N SER A 7 16.18 -26.72 23.00
CA SER A 7 16.48 -25.28 23.01
C SER A 7 17.99 -25.09 23.20
N SER A 8 18.72 -24.81 22.12
CA SER A 8 20.12 -24.38 22.18
C SER A 8 20.19 -22.90 22.56
N PHE A 9 20.12 -22.62 23.86
CA PHE A 9 20.50 -21.33 24.43
C PHE A 9 22.03 -21.24 24.49
N THR A 10 22.59 -20.17 23.92
CA THR A 10 24.00 -19.80 24.05
C THR A 10 24.31 -19.49 25.51
N LEU A 11 25.02 -20.42 26.15
CA LEU A 11 25.58 -20.27 27.50
C LEU A 11 26.68 -19.19 27.50
N ILE A 12 26.48 -18.15 28.29
CA ILE A 12 27.49 -17.12 28.59
C ILE A 12 28.55 -17.74 29.51
N PRO A 13 29.86 -17.76 29.15
CA PRO A 13 30.89 -18.22 30.06
C PRO A 13 31.17 -17.16 31.13
N ASN A 14 30.86 -17.49 32.38
CA ASN A 14 31.35 -16.79 33.57
C ASN A 14 32.85 -17.05 33.74
N GLN A 15 33.71 -16.19 33.20
CA GLN A 15 35.13 -16.14 33.60
C GLN A 15 35.54 -14.72 34.02
N LYS A 16 35.64 -14.54 35.34
CA LYS A 16 36.29 -13.40 35.98
C LYS A 16 37.78 -13.43 35.66
N TYR A 17 38.21 -12.65 34.66
CA TYR A 17 39.64 -12.39 34.44
C TYR A 17 40.16 -11.38 35.49
N ARG A 18 40.79 -11.91 36.54
CA ARG A 18 41.67 -11.16 37.45
C ARG A 18 42.92 -10.74 36.66
N ARG A 19 43.12 -9.44 36.44
CA ARG A 19 44.38 -8.89 35.92
C ARG A 19 45.45 -8.92 37.01
N SER A 20 46.49 -9.74 36.83
CA SER A 20 47.68 -9.73 37.67
C SER A 20 48.69 -8.70 37.17
N ASN A 21 49.10 -7.79 38.06
CA ASN A 21 50.28 -6.96 37.89
C ASN A 21 51.54 -7.83 37.99
N ARG A 22 52.32 -7.93 36.91
CA ARG A 22 53.76 -8.23 37.01
C ARG A 22 54.54 -7.27 36.14
N ARG A 23 55.29 -6.41 36.84
CA ARG A 23 56.40 -5.62 36.33
C ARG A 23 57.50 -6.55 35.80
N SER A 24 58.06 -6.20 34.66
CA SER A 24 59.43 -6.56 34.27
C SER A 24 59.92 -5.48 33.31
N SER A 25 60.74 -4.58 33.85
CA SER A 25 61.46 -3.54 33.13
C SER A 25 62.63 -4.15 32.34
N TYR A 26 62.87 -3.70 31.11
CA TYR A 26 64.22 -3.38 30.63
C TYR A 26 64.12 -2.28 29.56
N PHE A 27 64.87 -1.20 29.82
CA PHE A 27 65.23 -0.01 29.04
C PHE A 27 65.32 -0.21 27.51
N SER A 28 64.97 0.74 26.63
CA SER A 28 65.63 2.05 26.48
C SER A 28 64.84 3.13 25.68
N ASN A 29 64.50 4.22 26.37
CA ASN A 29 64.55 5.67 26.07
C ASN A 29 64.30 6.29 24.66
N ASN A 30 63.48 7.38 24.73
CA ASN A 30 63.33 8.60 23.90
C ASN A 30 62.34 8.52 22.71
N LEU A 31 61.18 9.18 22.64
CA LEU A 31 60.59 10.37 23.29
C LEU A 31 59.16 10.05 23.77
N ALA A 32 58.81 10.53 24.97
CA ALA A 32 57.45 10.50 25.49
C ALA A 32 56.54 11.45 24.70
N SER A 33 55.46 10.91 24.11
CA SER A 33 54.24 11.66 23.88
C SER A 33 53.15 10.96 24.67
N ASP A 34 52.69 11.63 25.74
CA ASP A 34 51.56 11.21 26.55
C ASP A 34 50.37 10.90 25.64
N SER A 35 50.03 9.62 25.50
CA SER A 35 48.78 9.21 24.86
C SER A 35 47.64 9.58 25.80
N GLN A 36 47.28 10.87 25.83
CA GLN A 36 46.02 11.32 26.41
C GLN A 36 44.89 10.49 25.79
N PRO A 37 43.86 10.10 26.56
CA PRO A 37 42.70 9.43 25.99
C PRO A 37 42.17 10.32 24.87
N LEU A 38 42.22 9.80 23.64
CA LEU A 38 41.74 10.52 22.46
C LEU A 38 40.34 11.03 22.79
N SER A 39 40.19 12.35 22.73
CA SER A 39 38.91 13.03 22.90
C SER A 39 37.82 12.31 22.10
N THR A 40 36.57 12.34 22.56
CA THR A 40 35.44 11.83 21.77
C THR A 40 35.26 12.55 20.42
N LEU A 41 35.97 13.67 20.22
CA LEU A 41 36.09 14.42 18.97
C LEU A 41 37.34 14.08 18.15
N GLY A 42 38.27 13.28 18.68
CA GLY A 42 39.57 13.04 18.08
C GLY A 42 40.27 14.34 17.69
N ASN A 43 40.78 14.39 16.46
CA ASN A 43 41.46 15.56 15.89
C ASN A 43 40.52 16.76 15.67
N PHE A 44 39.19 16.57 15.65
CA PHE A 44 38.24 17.68 15.55
C PHE A 44 38.18 18.54 16.81
N LYS A 45 38.73 18.08 17.95
CA LYS A 45 38.82 18.91 19.16
C LYS A 45 39.61 20.20 18.93
N ALA A 46 40.58 20.18 18.02
CA ALA A 46 41.42 21.34 17.70
C ALA A 46 40.72 22.34 16.76
N LEU A 47 39.58 21.98 16.17
CA LEU A 47 38.88 22.82 15.19
C LEU A 47 37.79 23.66 15.86
N PRO A 48 37.69 24.97 15.55
CA PRO A 48 36.54 25.78 15.93
C PRO A 48 35.25 25.19 15.37
N LEU A 49 34.14 25.37 16.10
CA LEU A 49 32.83 24.83 15.72
C LEU A 49 32.37 25.36 14.35
N GLU A 50 32.73 26.60 14.03
CA GLU A 50 32.43 27.28 12.77
C GLU A 50 33.12 26.57 11.60
N ILE A 51 34.39 26.18 11.78
CA ILE A 51 35.14 25.44 10.76
C ILE A 51 34.52 24.05 10.56
N PHE A 52 34.11 23.39 11.64
CA PHE A 52 33.39 22.12 11.54
C PHE A 52 32.09 22.27 10.74
N GLN A 53 31.30 23.32 10.98
CA GLN A 53 30.08 23.60 10.21
C GLN A 53 30.38 23.93 8.74
N ILE A 54 31.48 24.62 8.45
CA ILE A 54 31.93 24.86 7.07
C ILE A 54 32.27 23.54 6.39
N ILE A 55 33.01 22.64 7.04
CA ILE A 55 33.30 21.30 6.49
C ILE A 55 31.99 20.58 6.16
N LEU A 56 31.02 20.59 7.10
CA LEU A 56 29.72 19.97 6.84
C LEU A 56 29.05 20.53 5.59
N ARG A 57 29.22 21.82 5.25
CA ARG A 57 28.64 22.44 4.04
C ARG A 57 29.14 21.86 2.73
N TYR A 58 30.35 21.32 2.70
CA TYR A 58 30.96 20.74 1.49
C TYR A 58 30.74 19.23 1.36
N LEU A 59 30.37 18.55 2.45
CA LEU A 59 30.16 17.09 2.45
C LEU A 59 28.79 16.70 1.88
N SER A 60 28.71 15.57 1.18
CA SER A 60 27.41 15.05 0.74
C SER A 60 26.55 14.62 1.94
N VAL A 61 25.22 14.49 1.76
CA VAL A 61 24.34 13.97 2.82
C VAL A 61 24.78 12.57 3.26
N LYS A 62 25.29 11.75 2.33
CA LYS A 62 25.82 10.41 2.61
C LYS A 62 27.07 10.48 3.49
N ASP A 63 27.99 11.41 3.21
CA ASP A 63 29.22 11.57 4.00
C ASP A 63 28.93 12.09 5.41
N ILE A 64 28.02 13.08 5.54
CA ILE A 64 27.56 13.56 6.84
C ILE A 64 26.90 12.42 7.64
N SER A 65 26.14 11.57 6.94
CA SER A 65 25.49 10.39 7.52
C SER A 65 26.48 9.33 7.99
N MET A 66 27.63 9.18 7.32
CA MET A 66 28.70 8.31 7.81
C MET A 66 29.45 8.96 8.99
N LEU A 67 29.71 10.26 8.92
CA LEU A 67 30.39 11.02 9.96
C LEU A 67 29.61 11.01 11.29
N SER A 68 28.27 11.02 11.26
CA SER A 68 27.44 10.95 12.46
C SER A 68 27.58 9.66 13.26
N MET A 69 28.10 8.59 12.64
CA MET A 69 28.34 7.30 13.29
C MET A 69 29.71 7.20 13.97
N VAL A 70 30.59 8.20 13.80
CA VAL A 70 31.97 8.15 14.31
C VAL A 70 32.02 8.32 15.83
N SER A 71 31.21 9.22 16.40
CA SER A 71 31.09 9.37 17.85
C SER A 71 29.80 10.07 18.27
N LYS A 72 29.38 9.89 19.53
CA LYS A 72 28.22 10.58 20.12
C LYS A 72 28.37 12.10 20.04
N THR A 73 29.57 12.63 20.27
CA THR A 73 29.83 14.08 20.25
C THR A 73 29.73 14.65 18.83
N ILE A 74 30.29 13.94 17.83
CA ILE A 74 30.17 14.33 16.42
C ILE A 74 28.70 14.30 15.98
N SER A 75 27.96 13.24 16.33
CA SER A 75 26.51 13.16 16.08
C SER A 75 25.78 14.37 16.67
N GLN A 76 26.08 14.74 17.92
CA GLN A 76 25.46 15.89 18.56
C GLN A 76 25.76 17.21 17.84
N HIS A 77 27.01 17.41 17.38
CA HIS A 77 27.34 18.60 16.58
C HIS A 77 26.59 18.63 15.25
N ILE A 78 26.41 17.47 14.60
CA ILE A 78 25.62 17.36 13.36
C ILE A 78 24.15 17.66 13.64
N ILE A 79 23.55 17.11 14.70
CA ILE A 79 22.17 17.40 15.13
C ILE A 79 21.98 18.91 15.37
N ASN A 80 22.94 19.52 16.07
CA ASN A 80 22.92 20.96 16.35
C ASN A 80 23.02 21.76 15.05
N TYR A 81 23.91 21.37 14.13
CA TYR A 81 24.04 21.99 12.82
C TYR A 81 22.75 21.90 11.99
N ILE A 82 22.15 20.71 11.89
CA ILE A 82 20.85 20.50 11.21
C ILE A 82 19.77 21.42 11.78
N SER A 83 19.81 21.66 13.10
CA SER A 83 18.85 22.52 13.80
C SER A 83 19.07 24.02 13.56
N THR A 84 20.18 24.42 12.95
CA THR A 84 20.41 25.82 12.57
C THR A 84 19.69 26.15 11.27
N SER A 85 19.32 27.42 11.09
CA SER A 85 18.71 27.89 9.84
C SER A 85 19.60 27.63 8.61
N SER A 86 20.92 27.68 8.76
CA SER A 86 21.85 27.39 7.66
C SER A 86 21.86 25.90 7.31
N GLY A 87 21.86 25.02 8.32
CA GLY A 87 21.85 23.58 8.13
C GLY A 87 20.53 23.08 7.55
N SER A 88 19.40 23.53 8.08
CA SER A 88 18.08 23.11 7.59
C SER A 88 17.85 23.55 6.14
N LYS A 89 18.11 24.82 5.79
CA LYS A 89 17.99 25.33 4.41
C LYS A 89 18.88 24.60 3.41
N ARG A 90 20.06 24.15 3.85
CA ARG A 90 20.96 23.38 2.99
C ARG A 90 20.47 21.96 2.74
N LEU A 91 19.93 21.32 3.78
CA LEU A 91 19.56 19.90 3.74
C LEU A 91 18.13 19.65 3.27
N LEU A 92 17.24 20.64 3.40
CA LEU A 92 15.84 20.54 2.97
C LEU A 92 15.69 21.25 1.63
N LEU A 93 15.94 20.51 0.54
CA LEU A 93 15.72 21.03 -0.81
C LEU A 93 14.23 21.35 -1.01
N PRO A 94 13.85 22.62 -1.31
CA PRO A 94 12.45 23.05 -1.37
C PRO A 94 11.80 22.87 -2.75
N ASP A 95 12.60 22.57 -3.77
CA ASP A 95 12.16 22.57 -5.15
C ASP A 95 11.48 21.25 -5.53
N PHE A 96 10.17 21.20 -5.33
CA PHE A 96 9.33 20.03 -5.63
C PHE A 96 8.40 20.24 -6.82
N HIS A 97 8.41 21.43 -7.44
CA HIS A 97 7.42 21.87 -8.44
C HIS A 97 8.02 22.24 -9.79
N ASN A 98 9.35 22.35 -9.91
CA ASN A 98 9.99 22.62 -11.19
C ASN A 98 9.99 21.36 -12.08
N LEU A 99 8.85 21.13 -12.73
CA LEU A 99 8.61 20.07 -13.72
C LEU A 99 8.47 20.63 -15.14
N GLU A 100 9.22 21.70 -15.45
CA GLU A 100 9.36 22.15 -16.85
C GLU A 100 10.24 21.11 -17.58
N LEU A 101 9.55 20.11 -18.15
CA LEU A 101 10.07 18.91 -18.84
C LEU A 101 10.75 17.89 -17.90
N PRO A 102 10.01 16.86 -17.41
CA PRO A 102 10.55 15.88 -16.50
C PRO A 102 11.51 14.95 -17.24
N ASP A 103 12.82 15.20 -17.16
CA ASP A 103 13.76 14.11 -17.28
C ASP A 103 13.53 13.20 -16.06
N ARG A 104 13.04 11.98 -16.26
CA ARG A 104 12.79 10.98 -15.20
C ARG A 104 13.98 10.82 -14.25
N LYS A 105 15.19 11.14 -14.73
CA LYS A 105 16.41 11.17 -13.93
C LYS A 105 16.34 12.17 -12.78
N GLN A 106 15.77 13.36 -12.98
CA GLN A 106 15.70 14.42 -11.96
C GLN A 106 14.73 14.05 -10.83
N GLU A 107 13.57 13.47 -11.14
CA GLU A 107 12.65 12.95 -10.11
C GLU A 107 13.32 11.87 -9.25
N SER A 108 14.04 10.94 -9.90
CA SER A 108 14.77 9.88 -9.21
C SER A 108 15.87 10.44 -8.29
N ALA A 109 16.54 11.51 -8.70
CA ALA A 109 17.63 12.13 -7.96
C ALA A 109 17.13 12.80 -6.66
N ILE A 110 15.99 13.51 -6.72
CA ILE A 110 15.38 14.14 -5.54
C ILE A 110 14.90 13.06 -4.55
N LEU A 111 14.26 11.99 -5.04
CA LEU A 111 13.85 10.87 -4.17
C LEU A 111 15.05 10.18 -3.51
N GLU A 112 16.14 9.94 -4.25
CA GLU A 112 17.38 9.37 -3.71
C GLU A 112 18.06 10.30 -2.69
N TYR A 113 17.96 11.61 -2.90
CA TYR A 113 18.42 12.60 -1.92
C TYR A 113 17.64 12.47 -0.60
N TYR A 114 16.30 12.42 -0.65
CA TYR A 114 15.47 12.26 0.55
C TYR A 114 15.59 10.88 1.21
N ARG A 115 15.90 9.83 0.44
CA ARG A 115 16.35 8.54 0.98
C ARG A 115 17.63 8.70 1.79
N SER A 116 18.65 9.36 1.22
CA SER A 116 19.91 9.64 1.92
C SER A 116 19.71 10.49 3.17
N LEU A 117 18.81 11.46 3.11
CA LEU A 117 18.43 12.29 4.25
C LEU A 117 17.73 11.48 5.34
N GLY A 118 16.80 10.58 4.99
CA GLY A 118 16.18 9.65 5.93
C GLY A 118 17.21 8.81 6.68
N LEU A 119 18.24 8.33 5.97
CA LEU A 119 19.34 7.58 6.58
C LEU A 119 20.21 8.44 7.52
N LEU A 120 20.49 9.69 7.15
CA LEU A 120 21.18 10.65 8.02
C LEU A 120 20.44 10.82 9.34
N PHE A 121 19.14 11.14 9.29
CA PHE A 121 18.33 11.32 10.49
C PHE A 121 18.21 10.04 11.31
N LYS A 122 18.08 8.88 10.65
CA LYS A 122 18.07 7.57 11.33
C LYS A 122 19.31 7.39 12.19
N ARG A 123 20.50 7.66 11.63
CA ARG A 123 21.80 7.49 12.30
C ARG A 123 22.03 8.53 13.39
N CYS A 124 21.81 9.81 13.09
CA CYS A 124 21.97 10.89 14.07
C CYS A 124 21.10 10.66 15.31
N THR A 125 19.87 10.18 15.12
CA THR A 125 18.89 10.04 16.20
C THR A 125 18.84 8.64 16.80
N LEU A 126 19.77 7.73 16.44
CA LEU A 126 19.74 6.32 16.83
C LEU A 126 19.70 6.11 18.35
N LEU A 127 20.32 7.00 19.12
CA LEU A 127 20.40 6.91 20.58
C LEU A 127 19.22 7.56 21.31
N LEU A 128 18.29 8.18 20.58
CA LEU A 128 17.13 8.83 21.18
C LEU A 128 15.93 7.87 21.23
N PRO A 129 15.06 7.97 22.26
CA PRO A 129 13.78 7.25 22.26
C PRO A 129 12.91 7.62 21.05
N THR A 130 12.12 6.68 20.53
CA THR A 130 11.27 6.84 19.33
C THR A 130 10.47 8.17 19.33
N LYS A 131 9.85 8.51 20.46
CA LYS A 131 9.07 9.74 20.62
C LYS A 131 9.90 11.02 20.43
N GLU A 132 11.12 11.04 20.97
CA GLU A 132 12.03 12.19 20.86
C GLU A 132 12.59 12.30 19.44
N ARG A 133 12.93 11.16 18.80
CA ARG A 133 13.33 11.10 17.39
C ARG A 133 12.29 11.75 16.50
N LEU A 134 11.03 11.35 16.65
CA LEU A 134 9.93 11.84 15.83
C LEU A 134 9.65 13.33 16.05
N LYS A 135 9.66 13.80 17.31
CA LYS A 135 9.52 15.23 17.62
C LYS A 135 10.63 16.08 17.00
N TYR A 136 11.88 15.63 17.12
CA TYR A 136 13.03 16.33 16.53
C TYR A 136 12.91 16.39 15.01
N ILE A 137 12.67 15.25 14.37
CA ILE A 137 12.52 15.15 12.91
C ILE A 137 11.38 16.05 12.42
N HIS A 138 10.22 15.97 13.07
CA HIS A 138 9.08 16.80 12.70
C HIS A 138 9.39 18.29 12.80
N LYS A 139 10.07 18.74 13.85
CA LYS A 139 10.47 20.15 14.01
C LYS A 139 11.24 20.66 12.79
N ILE A 140 12.17 19.85 12.27
CA ILE A 140 12.96 20.20 11.09
C ILE A 140 12.11 20.14 9.82
N LEU A 141 11.35 19.06 9.62
CA LEU A 141 10.54 18.85 8.41
C LEU A 141 9.34 19.82 8.29
N ALA A 142 8.88 20.41 9.40
CA ALA A 142 7.78 21.38 9.42
C ALA A 142 8.08 22.67 8.65
N GLU A 143 9.36 22.95 8.36
CA GLU A 143 9.81 24.05 7.49
C GLU A 143 9.38 23.83 6.02
N VAL A 144 9.17 22.58 5.61
CA VAL A 144 8.76 22.25 4.23
C VAL A 144 7.25 22.24 4.11
N SER A 145 6.68 23.25 3.44
CA SER A 145 5.23 23.38 3.21
C SER A 145 4.64 22.16 2.49
N CYS A 146 5.38 21.58 1.54
CA CYS A 146 4.92 20.46 0.72
C CYS A 146 4.77 19.13 1.48
N PHE A 147 5.36 19.01 2.68
CA PHE A 147 5.21 17.83 3.54
C PHE A 147 3.94 17.91 4.40
N LYS A 148 3.34 19.09 4.53
CA LYS A 148 2.09 19.28 5.26
C LYS A 148 0.91 18.79 4.42
N PHE A 149 -0.02 18.09 5.05
CA PHE A 149 -1.20 17.48 4.41
C PHE A 149 -1.95 18.43 3.45
N SER A 150 -2.13 19.70 3.82
CA SER A 150 -2.78 20.74 3.00
C SER A 150 -1.85 21.89 2.62
N GLY A 151 -0.52 21.71 2.71
CA GLY A 151 0.43 22.83 2.56
C GLY A 151 0.85 23.15 1.12
N CYS A 152 0.68 22.21 0.17
CA CYS A 152 1.00 22.41 -1.25
C CYS A 152 -0.25 22.82 -2.05
N ALA A 153 -0.15 23.83 -2.92
CA ALA A 153 -1.24 24.26 -3.80
C ALA A 153 -1.51 23.27 -4.95
N ALA A 154 -0.46 22.69 -5.54
CA ALA A 154 -0.52 21.78 -6.69
C ALA A 154 0.00 20.37 -6.33
N PRO A 155 -0.69 19.60 -5.47
CA PRO A 155 -0.16 18.38 -4.89
C PRO A 155 0.04 17.24 -5.88
N LEU A 156 -0.66 17.25 -7.02
CA LEU A 156 -0.52 16.20 -8.05
C LEU A 156 0.83 16.27 -8.76
N GLN A 157 1.30 17.48 -9.02
CA GLN A 157 2.56 17.82 -9.71
C GLN A 157 3.69 18.10 -8.71
N CYS A 158 3.52 17.73 -7.45
CA CYS A 158 4.49 17.98 -6.39
C CYS A 158 5.15 16.68 -5.92
N LEU A 159 6.48 16.67 -5.87
CA LEU A 159 7.27 15.57 -5.32
C LEU A 159 7.40 15.61 -3.79
N GLY A 160 6.81 16.60 -3.11
CA GLY A 160 6.94 16.76 -1.67
C GLY A 160 6.45 15.56 -0.86
N LEU A 161 5.20 15.13 -1.04
CA LEU A 161 4.69 13.95 -0.32
C LEU A 161 5.47 12.66 -0.64
N PRO A 162 5.79 12.33 -1.91
CA PRO A 162 6.67 11.20 -2.24
C PRO A 162 8.04 11.27 -1.57
N CYS A 163 8.67 12.44 -1.53
CA CYS A 163 9.94 12.64 -0.83
C CYS A 163 9.80 12.40 0.68
N TYR A 164 8.69 12.86 1.26
CA TYR A 164 8.40 12.63 2.68
C TYR A 164 8.18 11.14 2.97
N GLY A 165 7.44 10.43 2.13
CA GLY A 165 7.25 8.98 2.22
C GLY A 165 8.56 8.20 2.09
N MET A 166 9.40 8.56 1.12
CA MET A 166 10.73 7.96 0.92
C MET A 166 11.65 8.17 2.14
N PHE A 167 11.65 9.39 2.68
CA PHE A 167 12.35 9.72 3.92
C PHE A 167 11.86 8.85 5.08
N LEU A 168 10.53 8.77 5.27
CA LEU A 168 9.90 8.05 6.36
C LEU A 168 10.18 6.54 6.29
N GLN A 169 10.05 5.96 5.10
CA GLN A 169 10.40 4.57 4.84
C GLN A 169 11.84 4.28 5.25
N THR A 170 12.78 5.13 4.82
CA THR A 170 14.21 4.93 5.12
C THR A 170 14.51 5.08 6.61
N LEU A 171 13.85 6.04 7.26
CA LEU A 171 13.97 6.29 8.70
C LEU A 171 13.54 5.08 9.52
N THR A 172 12.40 4.49 9.16
CA THR A 172 11.71 3.42 9.90
C THR A 172 12.10 2.01 9.45
N ALA A 173 12.88 1.87 8.36
CA ALA A 173 13.34 0.58 7.89
C ALA A 173 14.03 -0.22 9.02
N GLY A 174 13.56 -1.45 9.26
CA GLY A 174 14.09 -2.34 10.31
C GLY A 174 13.66 -1.99 11.73
N TRP A 175 12.71 -1.08 11.93
CA TRP A 175 12.05 -0.89 13.22
C TRP A 175 11.00 -1.99 13.42
N ASP A 176 10.69 -2.32 14.68
CA ASP A 176 9.63 -3.27 14.97
C ASP A 176 8.22 -2.69 14.72
N GLU A 177 7.20 -3.56 14.67
CA GLU A 177 5.82 -3.15 14.39
C GLU A 177 5.25 -2.18 15.45
N LEU A 178 5.68 -2.27 16.72
CA LEU A 178 5.21 -1.39 17.78
C LEU A 178 5.77 0.02 17.60
N GLU A 179 7.04 0.14 17.23
CA GLU A 179 7.65 1.41 16.88
C GLU A 179 7.02 2.01 15.61
N CYS A 180 6.80 1.21 14.57
CA CYS A 180 6.09 1.64 13.36
C CYS A 180 4.64 2.08 13.67
N HIS A 181 3.96 1.42 14.62
CA HIS A 181 2.64 1.84 15.08
C HIS A 181 2.69 3.21 15.79
N ARG A 182 3.73 3.47 16.60
CA ARG A 182 3.94 4.80 17.20
C ARG A 182 4.18 5.88 16.14
N VAL A 183 4.90 5.55 15.07
CA VAL A 183 5.08 6.46 13.92
C VAL A 183 3.74 6.79 13.28
N PHE A 184 2.90 5.77 13.01
CA PHE A 184 1.56 5.99 12.49
C PHE A 184 0.73 6.92 13.37
N ASN A 185 0.66 6.64 14.68
CA ASN A 185 -0.10 7.47 15.63
C ASN A 185 0.43 8.91 15.67
N PHE A 186 1.74 9.10 15.67
CA PHE A 186 2.37 10.41 15.61
C PHE A 186 1.97 11.18 14.33
N LEU A 187 1.96 10.52 13.17
CA LEU A 187 1.53 11.14 11.92
C LEU A 187 0.04 11.50 11.93
N CYS A 188 -0.80 10.62 12.50
CA CYS A 188 -2.23 10.86 12.68
C CYS A 188 -2.49 12.10 13.55
N GLU A 189 -1.78 12.25 14.66
CA GLU A 189 -1.87 13.42 15.55
C GLU A 189 -1.46 14.70 14.82
N LEU A 190 -0.29 14.69 14.14
CA LEU A 190 0.23 15.85 13.44
C LEU A 190 -0.66 16.34 12.30
N THR A 191 -1.25 15.40 11.55
CA THR A 191 -2.04 15.74 10.37
C THR A 191 -3.54 15.82 10.66
N ASN A 192 -3.97 15.44 11.86
CA ASN A 192 -5.36 15.22 12.22
C ASN A 192 -6.07 14.29 11.22
N LEU A 193 -5.35 13.25 10.76
CA LEU A 193 -5.81 12.34 9.72
C LEU A 193 -7.12 11.62 10.09
N PRO A 194 -7.29 11.08 11.32
CA PRO A 194 -8.52 10.39 11.68
C PRO A 194 -9.75 11.29 11.55
N ARG A 195 -9.70 12.54 12.02
CA ARG A 195 -10.84 13.47 11.88
C ARG A 195 -11.17 13.77 10.43
N LYS A 196 -10.16 13.92 9.57
CA LYS A 196 -10.34 14.15 8.12
C LYS A 196 -10.93 12.93 7.43
N MET A 197 -10.44 11.74 7.77
CA MET A 197 -11.00 10.47 7.29
C MET A 197 -12.45 10.32 7.73
N GLN A 198 -12.77 10.63 9.00
CA GLN A 198 -14.13 10.63 9.51
C GLN A 198 -15.04 11.55 8.68
N THR A 199 -14.58 12.75 8.33
CA THR A 199 -15.35 13.67 7.49
C THR A 199 -15.71 13.05 6.14
N VAL A 200 -14.78 12.40 5.45
CA VAL A 200 -15.05 11.85 4.10
C VAL A 200 -15.83 10.54 4.13
N VAL A 201 -15.66 9.70 5.16
CA VAL A 201 -16.41 8.43 5.24
C VAL A 201 -17.84 8.64 5.73
N CYS A 202 -18.09 9.65 6.56
CA CYS A 202 -19.43 9.98 7.05
C CYS A 202 -20.22 10.88 6.09
N SER A 203 -19.56 11.61 5.19
CA SER A 203 -20.26 12.43 4.19
C SER A 203 -20.73 11.60 2.99
N LYS A 204 -21.57 12.20 2.14
CA LYS A 204 -21.98 11.58 0.87
C LYS A 204 -20.72 11.37 0.00
N PRO A 205 -20.52 10.19 -0.60
CA PRO A 205 -19.38 9.96 -1.50
C PRO A 205 -19.28 11.02 -2.61
N GLY A 206 -18.09 11.61 -2.78
CA GLY A 206 -17.84 12.65 -3.77
C GLY A 206 -18.31 14.06 -3.35
N SER A 207 -18.82 14.25 -2.12
CA SER A 207 -19.16 15.58 -1.59
C SER A 207 -17.92 16.37 -1.16
N ALA A 208 -16.85 15.69 -0.75
CA ALA A 208 -15.64 16.29 -0.21
C ALA A 208 -14.43 16.00 -1.11
N ARG A 209 -14.59 16.09 -2.43
CA ARG A 209 -13.60 15.69 -3.46
C ARG A 209 -12.17 16.14 -3.15
N LYS A 210 -11.98 17.43 -2.84
CA LYS A 210 -10.67 17.99 -2.50
C LYS A 210 -10.04 17.30 -1.28
N LEU A 211 -10.82 16.96 -0.26
CA LEU A 211 -10.33 16.26 0.93
C LEU A 211 -10.07 14.77 0.63
N GLU A 212 -10.94 14.11 -0.12
CA GLU A 212 -10.75 12.73 -0.61
C GLU A 212 -9.41 12.61 -1.36
N LEU A 213 -9.14 13.51 -2.31
CA LEU A 213 -7.87 13.55 -3.03
C LEU A 213 -6.68 13.75 -2.08
N ARG A 214 -6.79 14.64 -1.08
CA ARG A 214 -5.70 14.88 -0.12
C ARG A 214 -5.42 13.67 0.76
N ILE A 215 -6.47 12.98 1.21
CA ILE A 215 -6.35 11.73 1.97
C ILE A 215 -5.69 10.66 1.10
N ARG A 216 -6.15 10.48 -0.14
CA ARG A 216 -5.56 9.54 -1.11
C ARG A 216 -4.08 9.81 -1.29
N LEU A 217 -3.71 11.04 -1.64
CA LEU A 217 -2.31 11.41 -1.89
C LEU A 217 -1.44 11.22 -0.66
N PHE A 218 -1.92 11.58 0.52
CA PHE A 218 -1.16 11.37 1.76
C PHE A 218 -0.97 9.88 2.06
N CYS A 219 -2.04 9.08 2.01
CA CYS A 219 -1.96 7.65 2.28
C CYS A 219 -1.05 6.94 1.26
N ARG A 220 -1.26 7.17 -0.03
CA ARG A 220 -0.46 6.57 -1.11
C ARG A 220 0.99 7.02 -1.05
N ARG A 221 1.25 8.33 -1.14
CA ARG A 221 2.59 8.89 -1.31
C ARG A 221 3.41 9.01 -0.02
N VAL A 222 2.81 8.87 1.16
CA VAL A 222 3.57 8.91 2.43
C VAL A 222 3.58 7.54 3.11
N LEU A 223 2.44 6.83 3.12
CA LEU A 223 2.26 5.64 3.95
C LEU A 223 2.29 4.31 3.18
N LEU A 224 2.15 4.26 1.84
CA LEU A 224 1.91 2.99 1.14
C LEU A 224 2.86 2.71 -0.03
N ASP A 225 3.13 3.68 -0.90
CA ASP A 225 3.73 3.42 -2.23
C ASP A 225 5.22 3.09 -2.20
N HIS A 226 5.90 3.37 -1.09
CA HIS A 226 7.37 3.28 -1.03
C HIS A 226 7.88 1.93 -0.52
N TRP A 227 7.05 1.13 0.16
CA TRP A 227 7.50 -0.09 0.81
C TRP A 227 7.88 -1.18 -0.19
N THR A 228 9.01 -1.84 0.07
CA THR A 228 9.55 -2.92 -0.77
C THR A 228 8.93 -4.28 -0.42
N HIS A 229 8.66 -4.51 0.86
CA HIS A 229 8.09 -5.76 1.34
C HIS A 229 6.56 -5.66 1.43
N ARG A 230 5.88 -6.67 0.92
CA ARG A 230 4.41 -6.76 1.00
C ARG A 230 3.90 -6.73 2.44
N SER A 231 4.63 -7.34 3.38
CA SER A 231 4.29 -7.30 4.81
C SER A 231 4.20 -5.88 5.35
N ASP A 232 5.13 -5.00 4.96
CA ASP A 232 5.15 -3.61 5.40
C ASP A 232 3.96 -2.84 4.80
N SER A 233 3.72 -2.98 3.48
CA SER A 233 2.55 -2.39 2.84
C SER A 233 1.24 -2.84 3.51
N ALA A 234 1.12 -4.12 3.84
CA ALA A 234 -0.04 -4.68 4.52
C ALA A 234 -0.20 -4.12 5.93
N PHE A 235 0.89 -3.99 6.70
CA PHE A 235 0.88 -3.35 8.02
C PHE A 235 0.31 -1.93 7.94
N TRP A 236 0.85 -1.08 7.07
CA TRP A 236 0.41 0.32 6.97
C TRP A 236 -1.04 0.44 6.49
N LEU A 237 -1.44 -0.36 5.51
CA LEU A 237 -2.82 -0.40 5.04
C LEU A 237 -3.77 -0.86 6.15
N THR A 238 -3.37 -1.86 6.92
CA THR A 238 -4.13 -2.37 8.07
C THR A 238 -4.32 -1.29 9.14
N ARG A 239 -3.27 -0.52 9.47
CA ARG A 239 -3.38 0.59 10.43
C ARG A 239 -4.29 1.72 9.94
N ILE A 240 -4.39 1.93 8.63
CA ILE A 240 -5.31 2.90 8.04
C ILE A 240 -6.78 2.43 8.17
N LEU A 241 -7.05 1.15 7.93
CA LEU A 241 -8.42 0.62 7.80
C LEU A 241 -9.01 0.11 9.13
N LYS A 242 -8.29 -0.72 9.90
CA LYS A 242 -8.85 -1.41 11.07
C LYS A 242 -9.46 -0.53 12.17
N PRO A 243 -9.06 0.75 12.36
CA PRO A 243 -9.75 1.63 13.31
C PRO A 243 -11.22 1.94 12.96
N TRP A 244 -11.67 1.61 11.74
CA TRP A 244 -12.99 1.99 11.23
C TRP A 244 -13.96 0.81 11.18
N PRO A 245 -15.28 1.04 11.27
CA PRO A 245 -16.28 0.02 10.94
C PRO A 245 -16.18 -0.45 9.49
N MET A 246 -16.59 -1.68 9.18
CA MET A 246 -16.40 -2.33 7.87
C MET A 246 -16.84 -1.45 6.67
N VAL A 247 -18.02 -0.84 6.75
CA VAL A 247 -18.54 0.09 5.72
C VAL A 247 -17.56 1.24 5.43
N ASN A 248 -16.95 1.79 6.49
CA ASN A 248 -15.99 2.88 6.38
C ASN A 248 -14.61 2.38 5.92
N GLN A 249 -14.24 1.13 6.22
CA GLN A 249 -13.05 0.48 5.64
C GLN A 249 -13.18 0.38 4.12
N ALA A 250 -14.33 -0.10 3.62
CA ALA A 250 -14.62 -0.17 2.18
C ALA A 250 -14.55 1.21 1.52
N ARG A 251 -15.19 2.23 2.12
CA ARG A 251 -15.13 3.62 1.64
C ARG A 251 -13.70 4.16 1.57
N LEU A 252 -12.90 3.95 2.62
CA LEU A 252 -11.50 4.40 2.63
C LEU A 252 -10.68 3.66 1.58
N LEU A 253 -10.86 2.35 1.44
CA LEU A 253 -10.17 1.57 0.42
C LEU A 253 -10.48 2.11 -0.98
N TYR A 254 -11.75 2.43 -1.26
CA TYR A 254 -12.15 3.05 -2.52
C TYR A 254 -11.53 4.45 -2.72
N ILE A 255 -11.50 5.29 -1.68
CA ILE A 255 -10.85 6.63 -1.77
C ILE A 255 -9.36 6.48 -2.10
N ILE A 256 -8.68 5.51 -1.48
CA ILE A 256 -7.23 5.33 -1.61
C ILE A 256 -6.85 4.68 -2.95
N PHE A 257 -7.62 3.70 -3.42
CA PHE A 257 -7.24 2.84 -4.56
C PHE A 257 -8.22 2.81 -5.72
N GLY A 258 -9.45 3.32 -5.54
CA GLY A 258 -10.49 3.30 -6.56
C GLY A 258 -10.15 4.18 -7.78
N PRO A 259 -10.99 4.11 -8.82
CA PRO A 259 -10.80 4.83 -10.07
C PRO A 259 -10.69 6.35 -9.89
N VAL A 260 -9.80 6.96 -10.68
CA VAL A 260 -9.57 8.41 -10.67
C VAL A 260 -9.78 9.03 -12.04
N SER A 261 -10.08 10.32 -12.02
CA SER A 261 -10.19 11.17 -13.20
C SER A 261 -8.78 11.45 -13.75
N PRO A 262 -8.51 11.18 -15.04
CA PRO A 262 -7.21 11.46 -15.65
C PRO A 262 -6.80 12.94 -15.60
N GLN A 263 -7.78 13.86 -15.57
CA GLN A 263 -7.54 15.30 -15.68
C GLN A 263 -7.08 15.92 -14.36
N ASP A 264 -7.68 15.51 -13.25
CA ASP A 264 -7.51 16.16 -11.94
C ASP A 264 -7.25 15.19 -10.79
N GLY A 265 -7.08 13.89 -11.07
CA GLY A 265 -6.78 12.85 -10.11
C GLY A 265 -7.87 12.59 -9.07
N GLN A 266 -9.05 13.21 -9.19
CA GLN A 266 -10.14 13.07 -8.24
C GLN A 266 -10.72 11.66 -8.28
N VAL A 267 -11.22 11.18 -7.15
CA VAL A 267 -11.91 9.89 -7.05
C VAL A 267 -13.24 9.94 -7.80
N VAL A 268 -13.44 9.03 -8.76
CA VAL A 268 -14.64 8.98 -9.59
C VAL A 268 -15.55 7.86 -9.10
N TRP A 269 -16.45 8.20 -8.20
CA TRP A 269 -17.39 7.25 -7.60
C TRP A 269 -18.39 6.66 -8.60
N GLN A 270 -18.85 7.47 -9.56
CA GLN A 270 -19.87 7.03 -10.53
C GLN A 270 -19.35 6.02 -11.55
N ARG A 271 -18.03 5.91 -11.71
CA ARG A 271 -17.41 5.02 -12.69
C ARG A 271 -17.79 3.55 -12.48
N MET A 272 -18.11 3.17 -11.24
CA MET A 272 -18.55 1.81 -10.92
C MET A 272 -20.03 1.52 -11.20
N ILE A 273 -20.83 2.57 -11.43
CA ILE A 273 -22.30 2.50 -11.51
C ILE A 273 -22.78 2.82 -12.92
N GLU A 274 -22.18 3.80 -13.59
CA GLU A 274 -22.68 4.32 -14.87
C GLU A 274 -22.21 3.49 -16.08
N GLY A 275 -21.06 2.81 -15.99
CA GLY A 275 -20.56 2.03 -17.12
C GLY A 275 -19.43 1.06 -16.78
N PRO A 276 -19.00 0.24 -17.75
CA PRO A 276 -17.90 -0.69 -17.55
C PRO A 276 -16.59 0.07 -17.31
N THR A 277 -15.92 -0.27 -16.21
CA THR A 277 -14.61 0.27 -15.83
C THR A 277 -13.50 -0.59 -16.43
N ASP A 278 -12.45 0.03 -16.95
CA ASP A 278 -11.25 -0.65 -17.46
C ASP A 278 -10.41 -1.31 -16.35
N GLU A 279 -9.71 -2.39 -16.71
CA GLU A 279 -8.80 -3.12 -15.81
C GLU A 279 -7.78 -2.21 -15.09
N PRO A 280 -7.03 -1.32 -15.76
CA PRO A 280 -6.02 -0.50 -15.09
C PRO A 280 -6.58 0.37 -13.96
N SER A 281 -7.81 0.86 -14.12
CA SER A 281 -8.50 1.67 -13.12
C SER A 281 -8.88 0.88 -11.85
N LEU A 282 -9.06 -0.45 -11.95
CA LEU A 282 -9.39 -1.31 -10.81
C LEU A 282 -8.21 -2.08 -10.24
N LYS A 283 -7.12 -2.21 -10.99
CA LYS A 283 -5.93 -2.96 -10.59
C LYS A 283 -5.39 -2.57 -9.21
N GLY A 284 -5.30 -1.27 -8.93
CA GLY A 284 -4.82 -0.79 -7.63
C GLY A 284 -5.72 -1.22 -6.45
N LEU A 285 -7.03 -1.28 -6.67
CA LEU A 285 -8.00 -1.72 -5.67
C LEU A 285 -7.91 -3.24 -5.47
N ALA A 286 -7.85 -4.00 -6.56
CA ALA A 286 -7.68 -5.45 -6.54
C ALA A 286 -6.38 -5.88 -5.85
N ASP A 287 -5.26 -5.21 -6.17
CA ASP A 287 -3.95 -5.47 -5.56
C ASP A 287 -3.97 -5.18 -4.05
N ALA A 288 -4.72 -4.17 -3.60
CA ALA A 288 -4.88 -3.87 -2.19
C ALA A 288 -5.71 -4.93 -1.45
N ILE A 289 -6.80 -5.41 -2.05
CA ILE A 289 -7.61 -6.51 -1.49
C ILE A 289 -6.76 -7.79 -1.40
N LYS A 290 -6.03 -8.11 -2.46
CA LYS A 290 -5.12 -9.25 -2.52
C LYS A 290 -4.01 -9.16 -1.48
N LEU A 291 -3.43 -7.98 -1.29
CA LEU A 291 -2.42 -7.73 -0.28
C LEU A 291 -2.91 -8.09 1.13
N LEU A 292 -4.14 -7.68 1.47
CA LEU A 292 -4.74 -7.95 2.78
C LEU A 292 -5.10 -9.44 2.96
N TYR A 293 -5.53 -10.11 1.90
CA TYR A 293 -5.84 -11.55 1.92
C TYR A 293 -4.59 -12.43 2.03
N ASP A 294 -3.58 -12.17 1.20
CA ASP A 294 -2.39 -13.02 1.06
C ASP A 294 -1.44 -12.94 2.26
N THR A 295 -1.38 -11.80 2.95
CA THR A 295 -0.39 -11.60 4.02
C THR A 295 -0.74 -12.33 5.31
N GLY A 296 -1.94 -12.94 5.42
CA GLY A 296 -2.31 -13.81 6.54
C GLY A 296 -2.08 -13.16 7.91
N THR A 297 -2.15 -11.82 7.97
CA THR A 297 -1.93 -11.10 9.22
C THR A 297 -3.01 -11.53 10.21
N LYS A 298 -2.66 -11.64 11.50
CA LYS A 298 -3.64 -12.02 12.54
C LYS A 298 -4.86 -11.10 12.60
N GLU A 299 -4.78 -9.93 11.99
CA GLU A 299 -5.84 -8.93 11.99
C GLU A 299 -6.84 -9.12 10.85
N TRP A 300 -6.51 -9.82 9.76
CA TRP A 300 -7.42 -10.03 8.61
C TRP A 300 -7.77 -11.50 8.42
N THR A 301 -9.06 -11.81 8.55
CA THR A 301 -9.63 -13.11 8.20
C THR A 301 -10.15 -13.12 6.77
N ALA A 302 -10.37 -14.31 6.20
CA ALA A 302 -11.02 -14.42 4.90
C ALA A 302 -12.41 -13.77 4.90
N ASP A 303 -13.16 -13.94 5.99
CA ASP A 303 -14.49 -13.33 6.16
C ASP A 303 -14.42 -11.80 6.19
N ASP A 304 -13.42 -11.21 6.86
CA ASP A 304 -13.21 -9.75 6.83
C ASP A 304 -13.03 -9.24 5.40
N ILE A 305 -12.25 -9.96 4.57
CA ILE A 305 -12.01 -9.59 3.18
C ILE A 305 -13.28 -9.74 2.35
N ILE A 306 -14.06 -10.81 2.57
CA ILE A 306 -15.33 -10.99 1.86
C ILE A 306 -16.33 -9.89 2.24
N SER A 307 -16.45 -9.55 3.52
CA SER A 307 -17.29 -8.43 3.98
C SER A 307 -16.83 -7.10 3.39
N LEU A 308 -15.51 -6.87 3.29
CA LEU A 308 -14.97 -5.66 2.67
C LEU A 308 -15.35 -5.55 1.19
N VAL A 309 -15.28 -6.66 0.44
CA VAL A 309 -15.70 -6.71 -0.97
C VAL A 309 -17.21 -6.55 -1.12
N ASP A 310 -18.01 -7.15 -0.23
CA ASP A 310 -19.48 -7.01 -0.24
C ASP A 310 -19.88 -5.54 0.00
N GLU A 311 -19.25 -4.86 0.97
CA GLU A 311 -19.46 -3.44 1.24
C GLU A 311 -18.99 -2.54 0.09
N LEU A 312 -17.89 -2.86 -0.57
CA LEU A 312 -17.45 -2.12 -1.76
C LEU A 312 -18.49 -2.17 -2.87
N SER A 313 -19.08 -3.35 -3.11
CA SER A 313 -20.04 -3.59 -4.20
C SER A 313 -21.32 -2.75 -4.12
N VAL A 314 -21.56 -2.07 -2.99
CA VAL A 314 -22.74 -1.24 -2.74
C VAL A 314 -22.43 0.23 -2.43
N VAL A 315 -21.16 0.67 -2.57
CA VAL A 315 -20.74 2.05 -2.28
C VAL A 315 -20.22 2.76 -3.53
N PRO A 316 -20.82 3.89 -3.98
CA PRO A 316 -21.79 4.70 -3.26
C PRO A 316 -23.25 4.22 -3.44
N ARG A 317 -23.47 3.33 -4.40
CA ARG A 317 -24.68 2.56 -4.69
C ARG A 317 -24.22 1.20 -5.24
N GLU A 318 -25.17 0.30 -5.51
CA GLU A 318 -24.90 -0.98 -6.15
C GLU A 318 -24.08 -0.79 -7.44
N TRP A 319 -22.92 -1.44 -7.47
CA TRP A 319 -22.03 -1.46 -8.63
C TRP A 319 -22.61 -2.33 -9.73
N LEU A 320 -22.27 -2.00 -10.97
CA LEU A 320 -22.55 -2.88 -12.10
C LEU A 320 -21.91 -4.25 -11.85
N LEU A 321 -22.66 -5.32 -12.12
CA LEU A 321 -22.17 -6.69 -11.96
C LEU A 321 -20.94 -6.98 -12.83
N GLU A 322 -20.82 -6.34 -14.00
CA GLU A 322 -19.60 -6.40 -14.82
C GLU A 322 -18.37 -5.86 -14.06
N ASN A 323 -18.53 -4.75 -13.33
CA ASN A 323 -17.44 -4.16 -12.54
C ASN A 323 -17.09 -4.99 -11.30
N ASN A 324 -18.10 -5.59 -10.65
CA ASN A 324 -17.88 -6.57 -9.58
C ASN A 324 -17.11 -7.80 -10.10
N ALA A 325 -17.52 -8.36 -11.23
CA ALA A 325 -16.86 -9.50 -11.87
C ALA A 325 -15.40 -9.18 -12.20
N ARG A 326 -15.15 -8.02 -12.80
CA ARG A 326 -13.80 -7.55 -13.12
C ARG A 326 -12.93 -7.40 -11.87
N LEU A 327 -13.44 -6.78 -10.80
CA LEU A 327 -12.70 -6.69 -9.53
C LEU A 327 -12.36 -8.08 -8.97
N LEU A 328 -13.30 -9.03 -8.99
CA LEU A 328 -13.07 -10.38 -8.48
C LEU A 328 -12.03 -11.16 -9.29
N ILE A 329 -12.06 -11.05 -10.63
CA ILE A 329 -11.04 -11.64 -11.52
C ILE A 329 -9.66 -11.10 -11.15
N LEU A 330 -9.52 -9.78 -11.03
CA LEU A 330 -8.25 -9.11 -10.72
C LEU A 330 -7.75 -9.43 -9.30
N SER A 331 -8.65 -9.60 -8.34
CA SER A 331 -8.31 -9.94 -6.95
C SER A 331 -7.75 -11.37 -6.83
N GLY A 332 -8.07 -12.25 -7.78
CA GLY A 332 -7.49 -13.57 -7.93
C GLY A 332 -8.37 -14.72 -7.42
N ASN A 333 -7.99 -15.94 -7.81
CA ASN A 333 -8.82 -17.15 -7.71
C ASN A 333 -9.35 -17.45 -6.31
N ASN A 334 -8.49 -17.32 -5.28
CA ASN A 334 -8.87 -17.66 -3.91
C ASN A 334 -9.92 -16.71 -3.37
N ILE A 335 -9.78 -15.41 -3.64
CA ILE A 335 -10.71 -14.37 -3.19
C ILE A 335 -12.04 -14.49 -3.95
N CYS A 336 -11.97 -14.62 -5.28
CA CYS A 336 -13.14 -14.84 -6.12
C CYS A 336 -13.94 -16.08 -5.68
N PHE A 337 -13.26 -17.23 -5.50
CA PHE A 337 -13.90 -18.45 -5.02
C PHE A 337 -14.49 -18.26 -3.62
N THR A 338 -13.74 -17.69 -2.67
CA THR A 338 -14.21 -17.53 -1.28
C THR A 338 -15.43 -16.61 -1.22
N PHE A 339 -15.43 -15.52 -1.99
CA PHE A 339 -16.58 -14.60 -2.12
C PHE A 339 -17.81 -15.35 -2.64
N MET A 340 -17.66 -16.08 -3.75
CA MET A 340 -18.77 -16.81 -4.35
C MET A 340 -19.26 -17.97 -3.48
N ALA A 341 -18.34 -18.69 -2.81
CA ALA A 341 -18.69 -19.76 -1.89
C ALA A 341 -19.49 -19.23 -0.69
N SER A 342 -19.10 -18.06 -0.14
CA SER A 342 -19.88 -17.40 0.92
C SER A 342 -21.30 -17.07 0.47
N LYS A 343 -21.49 -16.57 -0.75
CA LYS A 343 -22.83 -16.32 -1.32
C LYS A 343 -23.62 -17.63 -1.53
N ALA A 344 -22.95 -18.71 -1.91
CA ALA A 344 -23.58 -20.02 -2.15
C ALA A 344 -24.10 -20.63 -0.85
N VAL A 345 -23.30 -20.59 0.22
CA VAL A 345 -23.69 -21.04 1.56
C VAL A 345 -24.88 -20.24 2.10
N ASN A 346 -24.97 -18.95 1.75
CA ASN A 346 -26.09 -18.08 2.11
C ASN A 346 -27.32 -18.24 1.20
N GLY A 347 -27.36 -19.24 0.31
CA GLY A 347 -28.51 -19.53 -0.55
C GLY A 347 -28.75 -18.52 -1.68
N ARG A 348 -27.78 -17.65 -1.99
CA ARG A 348 -27.91 -16.58 -3.01
C ARG A 348 -27.63 -17.09 -4.43
N ALA A 349 -28.28 -18.19 -4.82
CA ALA A 349 -28.01 -18.89 -6.09
C ALA A 349 -28.29 -18.04 -7.34
N ILE A 350 -29.34 -17.21 -7.32
CA ILE A 350 -29.70 -16.34 -8.46
C ILE A 350 -28.68 -15.21 -8.65
N GLU A 351 -28.25 -14.57 -7.55
CA GLU A 351 -27.19 -13.54 -7.57
C GLU A 351 -25.89 -14.13 -8.14
N LEU A 352 -25.52 -15.32 -7.67
CA LEU A 352 -24.36 -16.05 -8.17
C LEU A 352 -24.47 -16.43 -9.66
N ALA A 353 -25.65 -16.86 -10.10
CA ALA A 353 -25.88 -17.21 -11.49
C ALA A 353 -25.67 -15.99 -12.41
N ARG A 354 -26.21 -14.82 -12.04
CA ARG A 354 -25.94 -13.56 -12.75
C ARG A 354 -24.45 -13.22 -12.72
N LEU A 355 -23.78 -13.35 -11.56
CA LEU A 355 -22.34 -13.07 -11.46
C LEU A 355 -21.49 -13.98 -12.37
N ILE A 356 -21.83 -15.27 -12.52
CA ILE A 356 -21.16 -16.18 -13.47
C ILE A 356 -21.26 -15.66 -14.90
N VAL A 357 -22.44 -15.17 -15.32
CA VAL A 357 -22.63 -14.57 -16.65
C VAL A 357 -21.69 -13.38 -16.85
N PHE A 358 -21.58 -12.50 -15.86
CA PHE A 358 -20.68 -11.33 -15.95
C PHE A 358 -19.19 -11.70 -15.85
N LEU A 359 -18.83 -12.77 -15.14
CA LEU A 359 -17.47 -13.31 -15.17
C LEU A 359 -17.12 -13.83 -16.58
N ALA A 360 -18.05 -14.56 -17.22
CA ALA A 360 -17.88 -15.01 -18.60
C ALA A 360 -17.79 -13.82 -19.58
N LEU A 361 -18.64 -12.81 -19.41
CA LEU A 361 -18.62 -11.59 -20.23
C LEU A 361 -17.27 -10.86 -20.13
N VAL A 362 -16.75 -10.67 -18.92
CA VAL A 362 -15.43 -10.03 -18.73
C VAL A 362 -14.32 -10.90 -19.32
N CYS A 363 -14.41 -12.23 -19.19
CA CYS A 363 -13.45 -13.13 -19.84
C CYS A 363 -13.42 -12.95 -21.36
N GLU A 364 -14.59 -12.82 -21.99
CA GLU A 364 -14.67 -12.57 -23.43
C GLU A 364 -14.12 -11.19 -23.81
N LYS A 365 -14.53 -10.13 -23.12
CA LYS A 365 -14.13 -8.75 -23.44
C LYS A 365 -12.63 -8.51 -23.24
N GLU A 366 -12.03 -9.09 -22.21
CA GLU A 366 -10.62 -8.87 -21.83
C GLU A 366 -9.71 -10.05 -22.24
N LEU A 367 -10.24 -11.01 -23.00
CA LEU A 367 -9.51 -12.17 -23.51
C LEU A 367 -8.90 -13.05 -22.40
N TYR A 368 -9.57 -13.14 -21.24
CA TYR A 368 -9.24 -14.16 -20.25
C TYR A 368 -9.74 -15.55 -20.68
N CYS A 369 -9.14 -16.59 -20.10
CA CYS A 369 -9.47 -17.96 -20.42
C CYS A 369 -10.89 -18.34 -19.95
N MET A 370 -11.80 -18.67 -20.87
CA MET A 370 -13.18 -19.07 -20.54
C MET A 370 -13.26 -20.36 -19.70
N ASP A 371 -12.31 -21.28 -19.89
CA ASP A 371 -12.17 -22.49 -19.05
C ASP A 371 -12.02 -22.14 -17.56
N TRP A 372 -11.39 -21.00 -17.23
CA TRP A 372 -11.32 -20.53 -15.85
C TRP A 372 -12.71 -20.23 -15.27
N ALA A 373 -13.57 -19.53 -16.01
CA ALA A 373 -14.92 -19.18 -15.55
C ALA A 373 -15.78 -20.44 -15.34
N VAL A 374 -15.68 -21.42 -16.25
CA VAL A 374 -16.37 -22.71 -16.10
C VAL A 374 -15.84 -23.50 -14.91
N LYS A 375 -14.51 -23.58 -14.72
CA LYS A 375 -13.91 -24.23 -13.54
C LYS A 375 -14.30 -23.52 -12.24
N MET A 376 -14.42 -22.20 -12.24
CA MET A 376 -14.91 -21.44 -11.10
C MET A 376 -16.37 -21.80 -10.78
N MET A 377 -17.25 -21.81 -11.79
CA MET A 377 -18.64 -22.27 -11.63
C MET A 377 -18.70 -23.69 -11.06
N GLN A 378 -17.90 -24.62 -11.58
CA GLN A 378 -17.86 -26.01 -11.09
C GLN A 378 -17.42 -26.08 -9.63
N LYS A 379 -16.41 -25.30 -9.23
CA LYS A 379 -15.97 -25.23 -7.83
C LYS A 379 -17.07 -24.71 -6.92
N VAL A 380 -17.75 -23.64 -7.31
CA VAL A 380 -18.88 -23.07 -6.55
C VAL A 380 -20.06 -24.04 -6.51
N CYS A 381 -20.34 -24.75 -7.61
CA CYS A 381 -21.39 -25.77 -7.67
C CYS A 381 -21.16 -26.88 -6.63
N LYS A 382 -19.91 -27.27 -6.38
CA LYS A 382 -19.55 -28.27 -5.36
C LYS A 382 -19.80 -27.81 -3.92
N VAL A 383 -19.97 -26.50 -3.67
CA VAL A 383 -20.28 -25.95 -2.34
C VAL A 383 -21.73 -26.24 -1.94
N PHE A 384 -22.65 -26.38 -2.91
CA PHE A 384 -24.03 -26.77 -2.63
C PHE A 384 -24.09 -28.21 -2.12
N SER A 385 -24.90 -28.42 -1.09
CA SER A 385 -24.91 -29.67 -0.32
C SER A 385 -25.65 -30.78 -1.05
N THR A 386 -26.76 -30.45 -1.72
CA THR A 386 -27.62 -31.45 -2.37
C THR A 386 -27.48 -31.46 -3.89
N PRO A 387 -27.66 -32.61 -4.56
CA PRO A 387 -27.71 -32.66 -6.03
C PRO A 387 -28.81 -31.77 -6.63
N VAL A 388 -29.93 -31.60 -5.91
CA VAL A 388 -31.04 -30.74 -6.34
C VAL A 388 -30.62 -29.28 -6.36
N GLU A 389 -29.96 -28.78 -5.30
CA GLU A 389 -29.42 -27.41 -5.27
C GLU A 389 -28.40 -27.17 -6.38
N ARG A 390 -27.53 -28.15 -6.64
CA ARG A 390 -26.55 -28.09 -7.73
C ARG A 390 -27.23 -27.94 -9.09
N ASN A 391 -28.23 -28.77 -9.37
CA ASN A 391 -28.99 -28.71 -10.61
C ASN A 391 -29.75 -27.39 -10.74
N ASN A 392 -30.37 -26.91 -9.66
CA ASN A 392 -31.07 -25.62 -9.62
C ASN A 392 -30.11 -24.46 -9.90
N PHE A 393 -28.90 -24.48 -9.35
CA PHE A 393 -27.88 -23.47 -9.61
C PHE A 393 -27.44 -23.47 -11.07
N LEU A 394 -27.14 -24.64 -11.66
CA LEU A 394 -26.75 -24.76 -13.07
C LEU A 394 -27.87 -24.28 -14.00
N GLN A 395 -29.13 -24.65 -13.71
CA GLN A 395 -30.28 -24.13 -14.45
C GLN A 395 -30.42 -22.60 -14.30
N SER A 396 -30.16 -22.07 -13.11
CA SER A 396 -30.17 -20.62 -12.87
C SER A 396 -29.11 -19.90 -13.70
N VAL A 397 -27.92 -20.50 -13.91
CA VAL A 397 -26.87 -19.93 -14.78
C VAL A 397 -27.35 -19.86 -16.23
N ALA A 398 -27.92 -20.95 -16.76
CA ALA A 398 -28.47 -20.97 -18.12
C ALA A 398 -29.60 -19.94 -18.30
N ASN A 399 -30.51 -19.86 -17.33
CA ASN A 399 -31.58 -18.86 -17.31
C ASN A 399 -31.02 -17.44 -17.20
N ALA A 400 -29.97 -17.22 -16.42
CA ALA A 400 -29.34 -15.91 -16.27
C ALA A 400 -28.72 -15.42 -17.59
N PHE A 401 -28.08 -16.29 -18.37
CA PHE A 401 -27.63 -15.92 -19.73
C PHE A 401 -28.80 -15.45 -20.59
N ALA A 402 -29.90 -16.21 -20.62
CA ALA A 402 -31.09 -15.82 -21.39
C ALA A 402 -31.67 -14.47 -20.93
N CYS A 403 -31.79 -14.26 -19.62
CA CYS A 403 -32.29 -13.00 -19.06
C CYS A 403 -31.39 -11.81 -19.41
N VAL A 404 -30.08 -11.90 -19.18
CA VAL A 404 -29.14 -10.80 -19.46
C VAL A 404 -29.06 -10.51 -20.96
N THR A 405 -29.14 -11.53 -21.81
CA THR A 405 -29.21 -11.35 -23.28
C THR A 405 -30.45 -10.57 -23.69
N MET A 406 -31.61 -10.90 -23.11
CA MET A 406 -32.85 -10.17 -23.37
C MET A 406 -32.81 -8.74 -22.84
N GLU A 407 -32.24 -8.51 -21.64
CA GLU A 407 -32.02 -7.18 -21.07
C GLU A 407 -31.15 -6.30 -22.00
N MET A 408 -30.03 -6.84 -22.50
CA MET A 408 -29.16 -6.12 -23.45
C MET A 408 -29.82 -5.91 -24.81
N LEU A 409 -30.56 -6.89 -25.33
CA LEU A 409 -31.30 -6.76 -26.59
C LEU A 409 -32.36 -5.66 -26.49
N GLN A 410 -33.11 -5.58 -25.39
CA GLN A 410 -34.08 -4.51 -25.14
C GLN A 410 -33.40 -3.14 -25.14
N SER A 411 -32.22 -3.02 -24.49
CA SER A 411 -31.43 -1.78 -24.51
C SER A 411 -31.02 -1.35 -25.92
N VAL A 412 -30.62 -2.30 -26.77
CA VAL A 412 -30.29 -2.04 -28.18
C VAL A 412 -31.54 -1.60 -28.97
N MET A 413 -32.68 -2.25 -28.73
CA MET A 413 -33.93 -1.94 -29.44
C MET A 413 -34.55 -0.60 -29.04
N SER A 414 -34.27 -0.09 -27.83
CA SER A 414 -34.80 1.19 -27.35
C SER A 414 -34.17 2.43 -28.00
N GLY A 415 -33.05 2.28 -28.73
CA GLY A 415 -32.50 3.28 -29.65
C GLY A 415 -32.22 4.65 -29.03
N ASP A 416 -31.12 4.77 -28.27
CA ASP A 416 -30.60 6.07 -27.85
C ASP A 416 -29.44 6.42 -28.78
N ARG A 417 -29.66 7.39 -29.67
CA ARG A 417 -28.99 7.55 -30.98
C ARG A 417 -27.46 7.76 -30.97
N ASP A 418 -26.85 7.94 -29.79
CA ASP A 418 -25.39 8.06 -29.61
C ASP A 418 -24.76 6.84 -28.90
N GLU A 419 -25.55 5.89 -28.37
CA GLU A 419 -25.11 4.67 -27.65
C GLU A 419 -25.33 3.36 -28.44
N ASP A 420 -25.95 3.41 -29.61
CA ASP A 420 -26.38 2.24 -30.38
C ASP A 420 -25.22 1.28 -30.73
N ASP A 421 -24.06 1.80 -31.12
CA ASP A 421 -22.88 1.00 -31.47
C ASP A 421 -22.29 0.26 -30.26
N ARG A 422 -22.24 0.91 -29.09
CA ARG A 422 -21.69 0.30 -27.87
C ARG A 422 -22.63 -0.75 -27.29
N SER A 423 -23.93 -0.47 -27.33
CA SER A 423 -24.97 -1.39 -26.87
C SER A 423 -24.98 -2.66 -27.71
N PHE A 424 -24.89 -2.52 -29.04
CA PHE A 424 -24.81 -3.67 -29.94
C PHE A 424 -23.52 -4.47 -29.73
N LEU A 425 -22.37 -3.80 -29.57
CA LEU A 425 -21.11 -4.46 -29.29
C LEU A 425 -21.13 -5.23 -27.95
N ASN A 426 -21.75 -4.67 -26.91
CA ASN A 426 -21.93 -5.35 -25.64
C ASN A 426 -22.79 -6.62 -25.77
N LEU A 427 -23.90 -6.54 -26.53
CA LEU A 427 -24.72 -7.71 -26.83
C LEU A 427 -23.94 -8.77 -27.62
N TYR A 428 -23.16 -8.36 -28.62
CA TYR A 428 -22.29 -9.26 -29.38
C TYR A 428 -21.31 -10.00 -28.47
N HIS A 429 -20.62 -9.29 -27.58
CA HIS A 429 -19.71 -9.91 -26.62
C HIS A 429 -20.43 -10.87 -25.67
N LEU A 430 -21.66 -10.56 -25.25
CA LEU A 430 -22.43 -11.46 -24.39
C LEU A 430 -22.83 -12.75 -25.10
N VAL A 431 -23.29 -12.66 -26.35
CA VAL A 431 -23.63 -13.85 -27.16
C VAL A 431 -22.39 -14.71 -27.39
N GLN A 432 -21.25 -14.09 -27.67
CA GLN A 432 -19.98 -14.80 -27.83
C GLN A 432 -19.51 -15.44 -26.51
N ALA A 433 -19.62 -14.72 -25.40
CA ALA A 433 -19.32 -15.25 -24.06
C ALA A 433 -20.20 -16.46 -23.74
N GLN A 434 -21.51 -16.40 -24.06
CA GLN A 434 -22.43 -17.52 -23.87
C GLN A 434 -22.01 -18.74 -24.70
N ALA A 435 -21.70 -18.55 -25.99
CA ALA A 435 -21.27 -19.65 -26.87
C ALA A 435 -19.96 -20.29 -26.37
N ASN A 436 -18.96 -19.47 -26.05
CA ASN A 436 -17.67 -19.94 -25.55
C ASN A 436 -17.80 -20.64 -24.18
N PHE A 437 -18.62 -20.10 -23.27
CA PHE A 437 -18.88 -20.71 -21.97
C PHE A 437 -19.49 -22.11 -22.11
N HIS A 438 -20.55 -22.26 -22.92
CA HIS A 438 -21.21 -23.56 -23.11
C HIS A 438 -20.33 -24.55 -23.89
N LYS A 439 -19.51 -24.08 -24.82
CA LYS A 439 -18.48 -24.90 -25.48
C LYS A 439 -17.51 -25.51 -24.46
N GLU A 440 -17.00 -24.71 -23.52
CA GLU A 440 -16.10 -25.20 -22.48
C GLU A 440 -16.80 -26.15 -21.49
N VAL A 441 -18.07 -25.90 -21.15
CA VAL A 441 -18.88 -26.86 -20.37
C VAL A 441 -18.98 -28.21 -21.09
N LEU A 442 -19.30 -28.21 -22.39
CA LEU A 442 -19.39 -29.44 -23.18
C LEU A 442 -18.03 -30.16 -23.26
N SER A 443 -16.95 -29.42 -23.53
CA SER A 443 -15.58 -29.94 -23.55
C SER A 443 -15.24 -30.67 -22.25
N LEU A 444 -15.52 -30.07 -21.09
CA LEU A 444 -15.28 -30.70 -19.79
C LEU A 444 -16.11 -31.97 -19.61
N THR A 445 -17.39 -31.96 -19.98
CA THR A 445 -18.26 -33.15 -19.85
C THR A 445 -17.79 -34.32 -20.71
N VAL A 446 -17.37 -34.05 -21.96
CA VAL A 446 -16.85 -35.07 -22.88
C VAL A 446 -15.53 -35.63 -22.37
N ASN A 447 -14.64 -34.78 -21.85
CA ASN A 447 -13.34 -35.22 -21.31
C ASN A 447 -13.45 -36.02 -20.00
N THR A 448 -14.49 -35.81 -19.19
CA THR A 448 -14.76 -36.66 -18.02
C THR A 448 -15.36 -38.02 -18.36
N LEU A 449 -15.91 -38.19 -19.57
CA LEU A 449 -16.47 -39.48 -20.04
C LEU A 449 -15.40 -40.36 -20.71
N SER A 450 -14.24 -39.80 -21.05
CA SER A 450 -13.11 -40.49 -21.69
C SER A 450 -11.99 -40.91 -20.72
N THR A 451 -12.17 -40.65 -19.42
CA THR A 451 -11.36 -41.18 -18.30
C THR A 451 -12.21 -42.08 -17.43
#